data_AF-A0A5B6ZH38-F1
#
_entry.id   AF-A0A5B6ZH38-F1
#
_cell.length_a   1.000
_cell.length_b   1.000
_cell.length_c   1.000
_cell.angle_alpha   90.00
_cell.angle_beta   90.00
_cell.angle_gamma   90.00
#
_symmetry.space_group_name_H-M   'P 1'
#
loop_
_entity.id
_entity.type
_entity.pdbx_description
1 polymer ?
#
loop_
_entity_poly.entity_id
_entity_poly.type
_entity_poly.pdbx_seq_one_letter_code
_entity_poly.pdbx_strand_id
1 'polypeptide(L)'
;MGASVKSGAGSAELLFRCRACNRTSELLGWVKDVFQHCAPTWDREALIRELDFVSRIFRGSEDPRARKLFWKCEELIEKLKGGVAEATACGVILMYFQELEMDLPKNLESGEGGRLIVPQEACTRIAEVVQQAVMKMEMVADEKMRMFKKARMALEACDHELEDKAREVAELKLERQRKKQQIDELESIVRLKQAETDMFQLKADEARREAERLQRIALAKSEKSEEEYASRYLKLRLSEAEAERQYLFEKIKLQESSRASQSNGGGDPSQVLMFSSKVQDLLKNVYNVPPKAECQPNEHLPIRTNP
;
A
#
# COMPACT_ATOMS: atom_id res chain seq x y z
N MET A 1 -13.24 45.40 10.69
CA MET A 1 -12.45 46.63 10.41
C MET A 1 -12.69 47.61 11.55
N GLY A 2 -11.84 47.59 12.58
CA GLY A 2 -11.88 48.55 13.70
C GLY A 2 -11.08 49.80 13.35
N ALA A 3 -11.53 50.97 13.77
CA ALA A 3 -10.82 52.23 13.57
C ALA A 3 -9.77 52.42 14.67
N SER A 4 -8.52 52.66 14.29
CA SER A 4 -7.42 52.97 15.22
C SER A 4 -7.43 54.47 15.52
N VAL A 5 -7.70 54.83 16.78
CA VAL A 5 -7.56 56.21 17.27
C VAL A 5 -6.26 56.30 18.04
N LYS A 6 -5.32 57.12 17.56
CA LYS A 6 -4.00 57.31 18.16
C LYS A 6 -4.07 58.47 19.17
N SER A 7 -4.09 58.15 20.47
CA SER A 7 -3.82 59.12 21.54
C SER A 7 -2.42 58.88 22.08
N GLY A 8 -1.68 59.96 22.32
CA GLY A 8 -0.23 59.95 22.57
C GLY A 8 0.23 59.25 23.85
N ALA A 9 1.47 58.75 23.79
CA ALA A 9 2.33 58.36 24.91
C ALA A 9 1.72 57.40 25.95
N GLY A 10 1.28 56.23 25.48
CA GLY A 10 0.88 55.06 26.26
C GLY A 10 0.62 53.93 25.27
N SER A 11 0.69 52.66 25.68
CA SER A 11 0.53 51.50 24.78
C SER A 11 -0.60 51.69 23.76
N ALA A 12 -0.36 51.35 22.49
CA ALA A 12 -1.35 51.48 21.42
C ALA A 12 -2.52 50.50 21.66
N GLU A 13 -3.48 50.93 22.46
CA GLU A 13 -4.59 50.12 22.91
C GLU A 13 -5.70 50.14 21.85
N LEU A 14 -5.88 48.99 21.19
CA LEU A 14 -6.90 48.82 20.16
C LEU A 14 -8.28 48.71 20.85
N LEU A 15 -9.10 49.75 20.68
CA LEU A 15 -10.46 49.79 21.20
C LEU A 15 -11.45 49.21 20.18
N PHE A 16 -12.31 48.31 20.64
CA PHE A 16 -13.33 47.65 19.85
C PHE A 16 -14.71 48.12 20.29
N ARG A 17 -15.55 48.46 19.32
CA ARG A 17 -16.94 48.86 19.57
C ARG A 17 -17.87 47.69 19.26
N CYS A 18 -18.54 47.17 20.29
CA CYS A 18 -19.52 46.11 20.09
C CYS A 18 -20.74 46.66 19.35
N ARG A 19 -21.10 46.06 18.20
CA ARG A 19 -22.28 46.50 17.41
C ARG A 19 -23.61 46.21 18.10
N ALA A 20 -23.65 45.26 19.04
CA ALA A 20 -24.88 44.88 19.74
C ALA A 20 -25.21 45.81 20.92
N CYS A 21 -24.21 46.19 21.73
CA CYS A 21 -24.41 47.00 22.93
C CYS A 21 -23.77 48.39 22.88
N ASN A 22 -23.11 48.73 21.77
CA ASN A 22 -22.42 50.02 21.53
C ASN A 22 -21.33 50.39 22.56
N ARG A 23 -20.96 49.49 23.47
CA ARG A 23 -19.84 49.68 24.39
C ARG A 23 -18.51 49.61 23.64
N THR A 24 -17.60 50.48 24.02
CA THR A 24 -16.20 50.45 23.63
C THR A 24 -15.40 49.72 24.70
N SER A 25 -14.76 48.62 24.32
CA SER A 25 -13.92 47.80 25.20
C SER A 25 -12.54 47.62 24.55
N GLU A 26 -11.49 47.56 25.35
CA GLU A 26 -10.16 47.08 24.93
C GLU A 26 -10.28 45.66 24.39
N LEU A 27 -9.37 45.21 23.52
CA LEU A 27 -9.43 43.87 22.91
C LEU A 27 -9.64 42.74 23.94
N LEU A 28 -8.93 42.80 25.06
CA LEU A 28 -9.06 41.83 26.15
C LEU A 28 -10.44 41.90 26.82
N GLY A 29 -10.95 43.12 27.06
CA GLY A 29 -12.30 43.34 27.59
C GLY A 29 -13.39 42.88 26.62
N TRP A 30 -13.20 43.09 25.32
CA TRP A 30 -14.13 42.63 24.30
C TRP A 30 -14.20 41.09 24.25
N VAL A 31 -13.04 40.42 24.29
CA VAL A 31 -12.99 38.95 24.36
C VAL A 31 -13.69 38.46 25.62
N LYS A 32 -13.44 39.08 26.78
CA LYS A 32 -14.14 38.76 28.03
C LYS A 32 -15.66 38.88 27.86
N ASP A 33 -16.14 40.00 27.33
CA ASP A 33 -17.58 40.25 27.15
C ASP A 33 -18.21 39.17 26.25
N VAL A 34 -17.54 38.80 25.15
CA VAL A 34 -18.01 37.75 24.25
C VAL A 34 -18.08 36.40 24.96
N PHE A 35 -17.04 36.00 25.70
CA PHE A 35 -17.04 34.73 26.42
C PHE A 35 -18.12 34.72 27.51
N GLN A 36 -18.31 35.81 28.25
CA GLN A 36 -19.35 35.91 29.27
C GLN A 36 -20.77 35.75 28.73
N HIS A 37 -21.06 36.25 27.53
CA HIS A 37 -22.41 36.22 26.97
C HIS A 37 -22.66 35.02 26.05
N CYS A 38 -21.63 34.53 25.36
CA CYS A 38 -21.79 33.54 24.30
C CYS A 38 -21.24 32.14 24.68
N ALA A 39 -20.19 32.05 25.51
CA ALA A 39 -19.58 30.76 25.84
C ALA A 39 -20.53 29.73 26.47
N PRO A 40 -21.51 30.11 27.32
CA PRO A 40 -22.48 29.15 27.86
C PRO A 40 -23.39 28.48 26.81
N THR A 41 -23.42 29.01 25.58
CA THR A 41 -24.26 28.49 24.49
C THR A 41 -23.47 27.72 23.43
N TRP A 42 -22.15 27.64 23.57
CA TRP A 42 -21.28 26.99 22.59
C TRP A 42 -21.21 25.48 22.82
N ASP A 43 -21.22 24.71 21.73
CA ASP A 43 -20.84 23.31 21.76
C ASP A 43 -19.31 23.17 21.88
N ARG A 44 -18.84 21.93 22.06
CA ARG A 44 -17.42 21.61 22.25
C ARG A 44 -16.57 22.17 21.10
N GLU A 45 -17.02 21.96 19.87
CA GLU A 45 -16.29 22.36 18.67
C GLU A 45 -16.26 23.88 18.53
N ALA A 46 -17.35 24.58 18.83
CA ALA A 46 -17.39 26.05 18.85
C ALA A 46 -16.48 26.61 19.93
N LEU A 47 -16.52 26.08 21.15
CA LEU A 47 -15.67 26.54 22.25
C LEU A 47 -14.17 26.38 21.91
N ILE A 48 -13.77 25.25 21.32
CA ILE A 48 -12.38 25.03 20.87
C ILE A 48 -11.98 26.04 19.80
N ARG A 49 -12.84 26.31 18.81
CA ARG A 49 -12.55 27.28 17.74
C ARG A 49 -12.39 28.69 18.28
N GLU A 50 -13.28 29.13 19.16
CA GLU A 50 -13.22 30.48 19.73
C GLU A 50 -12.01 30.65 20.66
N LEU A 51 -11.65 29.63 21.44
CA LEU A 51 -10.40 29.62 22.21
C LEU A 51 -9.17 29.71 21.30
N ASP A 52 -9.14 28.99 20.18
CA ASP A 52 -8.02 29.05 19.20
C ASP A 52 -7.93 30.44 18.54
N PHE A 53 -9.05 31.09 18.23
CA PHE A 53 -9.05 32.47 17.74
C PHE A 53 -8.42 33.43 18.77
N VAL A 54 -8.81 33.31 20.05
CA VAL A 54 -8.23 34.11 21.14
C VAL A 54 -6.73 33.82 21.29
N SER A 55 -6.32 32.55 21.23
CA SER A 55 -4.91 32.17 21.27
C SER A 55 -4.10 32.82 20.15
N ARG A 56 -4.63 32.82 18.92
CA ARG A 56 -3.95 33.44 17.76
C ARG A 56 -3.81 34.95 17.90
N ILE A 57 -4.83 35.60 18.43
CA ILE A 57 -4.84 37.05 18.65
C ILE A 57 -3.77 37.45 19.67
N PHE A 58 -3.63 36.70 20.78
CA PHE A 58 -2.76 37.09 21.90
C PHE A 58 -1.38 36.44 21.90
N ARG A 59 -1.07 35.54 20.96
CA ARG A 59 0.23 34.84 20.85
C ARG A 59 1.44 35.79 20.88
N GLY A 60 1.33 36.96 20.24
CA GLY A 60 2.38 37.97 20.16
C GLY A 60 2.20 39.16 21.12
N SER A 61 1.27 39.09 22.08
CA SER A 61 0.95 40.25 22.91
C SER A 61 2.08 40.59 23.89
N GLU A 62 2.39 41.89 24.00
CA GLU A 62 3.32 42.43 25.01
C GLU A 62 2.67 42.56 26.40
N ASP A 63 1.33 42.64 26.49
CA ASP A 63 0.58 42.74 27.75
C ASP A 63 0.65 41.42 28.54
N PRO A 64 1.16 41.43 29.80
CA PRO A 64 1.18 40.27 30.67
C PRO A 64 -0.18 39.60 30.88
N ARG A 65 -1.29 40.37 30.90
CA ARG A 65 -2.65 39.83 31.09
C ARG A 65 -3.09 39.04 29.86
N ALA A 66 -2.90 39.62 28.68
CA ALA A 66 -3.16 38.96 27.40
C ALA A 66 -2.31 37.69 27.20
N ARG A 67 -1.03 37.72 27.62
CA ARG A 67 -0.15 36.54 27.52
C ARG A 67 -0.58 35.42 28.45
N LYS A 68 -1.05 35.74 29.66
CA LYS A 68 -1.64 34.74 30.56
C LYS A 68 -2.92 34.15 29.97
N LEU A 69 -3.78 34.96 29.34
CA LEU A 69 -4.97 34.49 28.65
C LEU A 69 -4.62 33.53 27.51
N PHE A 70 -3.61 33.85 26.69
CA PHE A 70 -3.11 32.96 25.64
C PHE A 70 -2.80 31.56 26.17
N TRP A 71 -1.96 31.47 27.22
CA TRP A 71 -1.61 30.18 27.82
C TRP A 71 -2.81 29.46 28.41
N LYS A 72 -3.75 30.21 28.99
CA LYS A 72 -4.98 29.64 29.55
C LYS A 72 -5.87 29.04 28.46
N CYS A 73 -5.98 29.69 27.31
CA CYS A 73 -6.72 29.19 26.16
C CYS A 73 -6.08 27.90 25.59
N GLU A 74 -4.75 27.86 25.42
CA GLU A 74 -4.04 26.65 24.97
C GLU A 74 -4.23 25.48 25.94
N GLU A 75 -4.12 25.72 27.25
CA GLU A 75 -4.37 24.72 28.29
C GLU A 75 -5.79 24.14 28.20
N LEU A 76 -6.79 24.99 28.00
CA LEU A 76 -8.19 24.60 27.90
C LEU A 76 -8.51 23.85 26.59
N ILE A 77 -7.88 24.24 25.48
CA ILE A 77 -7.99 23.52 24.20
C ILE A 77 -7.48 22.08 24.37
N GLU A 78 -6.32 21.88 24.98
CA GLU A 78 -5.76 20.55 25.20
C GLU A 78 -6.62 19.72 26.18
N LYS A 79 -7.17 20.35 27.22
CA LYS A 79 -8.12 19.69 28.13
C LYS A 79 -9.41 19.27 27.44
N LEU A 80 -9.96 20.12 26.56
CA LEU A 80 -11.16 19.80 25.78
C LEU A 80 -10.89 18.67 24.79
N LYS A 81 -9.72 18.62 24.15
CA LYS A 81 -9.29 17.47 23.33
C LYS A 81 -9.10 16.20 24.17
N GLY A 82 -8.61 16.35 25.41
CA GLY A 82 -8.44 15.28 26.39
C GLY A 82 -9.72 14.78 27.06
N GLY A 83 -10.90 15.27 26.63
CA GLY A 83 -12.20 14.73 27.06
C GLY A 83 -12.92 15.51 28.16
N VAL A 84 -12.38 16.63 28.65
CA VAL A 84 -13.07 17.49 29.63
C VAL A 84 -14.40 18.00 29.06
N ALA A 85 -15.43 18.08 29.92
CA ALA A 85 -16.75 18.59 29.54
C ALA A 85 -16.71 20.09 29.21
N GLU A 86 -17.50 20.52 28.22
CA GLU A 86 -17.52 21.93 27.79
C GLU A 86 -17.93 22.87 28.95
N ALA A 87 -18.90 22.47 29.78
CA ALA A 87 -19.42 23.33 30.84
C ALA A 87 -18.34 23.62 31.89
N THR A 88 -17.50 22.61 32.15
CA THR A 88 -16.35 22.72 33.05
C THR A 88 -15.29 23.65 32.46
N ALA A 89 -14.95 23.50 31.17
CA ALA A 89 -13.98 24.38 30.51
C ALA A 89 -14.48 25.83 30.41
N CYS A 90 -15.77 26.01 30.10
CA CYS A 90 -16.48 27.29 30.09
C CYS A 90 -16.47 27.95 31.47
N GLY A 91 -16.79 27.20 32.53
CA GLY A 91 -16.71 27.69 33.90
C GLY A 91 -15.30 28.15 34.28
N VAL A 92 -14.26 27.39 33.92
CA VAL A 92 -12.86 27.74 34.22
C VAL A 92 -12.43 29.04 33.53
N ILE A 93 -12.77 29.25 32.26
CA ILE A 93 -12.39 30.48 31.56
C ILE A 93 -13.18 31.70 32.07
N LEU A 94 -14.44 31.53 32.43
CA LEU A 94 -15.26 32.59 33.01
C LEU A 94 -14.78 33.01 34.41
N MET A 95 -14.40 32.05 35.25
CA MET A 95 -13.78 32.34 36.54
C MET A 95 -12.45 33.08 36.38
N TYR A 96 -11.62 32.67 35.42
CA TYR A 96 -10.38 33.37 35.10
C TYR A 96 -10.61 34.85 34.76
N PHE A 97 -11.65 35.16 33.98
CA PHE A 97 -12.01 36.55 33.66
C PHE A 97 -12.56 37.36 34.86
N GLN A 98 -13.08 36.70 35.90
CA GLN A 98 -13.50 37.33 37.15
C GLN A 98 -12.29 37.61 38.07
N GLU A 99 -11.34 36.67 38.14
CA GLU A 99 -10.11 36.83 38.92
C GLU A 99 -9.25 38.00 38.41
N LEU A 100 -9.22 38.22 37.10
CA LEU A 100 -8.54 39.36 36.48
C LEU A 100 -9.08 40.74 36.92
N GLU A 101 -10.29 40.84 37.47
CA GLU A 101 -10.86 42.09 38.00
C GLU A 101 -10.52 42.34 39.48
N MET A 102 -10.15 41.30 40.23
CA MET A 102 -9.91 41.40 41.67
C MET A 102 -8.52 41.97 42.03
N ASP A 103 -7.62 42.09 41.06
CA ASP A 103 -6.27 42.65 41.22
C ASP A 103 -6.23 44.20 41.21
N LEU A 104 -7.38 44.89 41.16
CA LEU A 104 -7.43 46.34 41.35
C LEU A 104 -7.64 46.66 42.84
N PRO A 105 -6.65 47.25 43.55
CA PRO A 105 -6.84 47.61 44.94
C PRO A 105 -7.85 48.77 45.01
N LYS A 106 -9.10 48.48 45.38
CA LYS A 106 -10.00 49.49 45.94
C LYS A 106 -9.49 49.81 47.36
N ASN A 107 -8.52 50.71 47.44
CA ASN A 107 -8.14 51.33 48.69
C ASN A 107 -9.30 52.25 49.12
N LEU A 108 -10.15 51.76 50.01
CA LEU A 108 -11.09 52.63 50.73
C LEU A 108 -10.25 53.41 51.74
N GLU A 109 -10.06 54.69 51.46
CA GLU A 109 -9.42 55.63 52.36
C GLU A 109 -10.23 55.72 53.66
N SER A 110 -9.72 55.12 54.73
CA SER A 110 -10.10 55.50 56.10
C SER A 110 -9.25 56.70 56.48
N GLY A 111 -9.70 57.89 56.09
CA GLY A 111 -9.20 59.12 56.66
C GLY A 111 -9.52 59.17 58.14
N GLU A 112 -8.53 59.00 59.00
CA GLU A 112 -8.60 59.48 60.37
C GLU A 112 -7.35 60.30 60.68
N GLY A 113 -7.59 61.59 60.87
CA GLY A 113 -6.58 62.59 61.17
C GLY A 113 -5.85 62.30 62.48
N GLY A 114 -4.64 62.86 62.57
CA GLY A 114 -3.73 62.72 63.69
C GLY A 114 -4.42 62.89 65.05
N ARG A 115 -4.49 61.78 65.78
CA ARG A 115 -4.63 61.75 67.24
C ARG A 115 -3.38 61.07 67.80
N LEU A 116 -2.79 61.66 68.84
CA LEU A 116 -1.67 61.06 69.56
C LEU A 116 -2.14 59.76 70.23
N ILE A 117 -1.66 58.62 69.74
CA ILE A 117 -1.95 57.31 70.32
C ILE A 117 -1.23 57.19 71.67
N VAL A 118 -1.93 56.71 72.70
CA VAL A 118 -1.33 56.45 74.01
C VAL A 118 -0.29 55.33 73.88
N PRO A 119 0.94 55.43 74.43
CA PRO A 119 2.01 54.45 74.22
C PRO A 119 1.62 52.98 74.45
N GLN A 120 0.74 52.73 75.41
CA GLN A 120 0.26 51.38 75.73
C GLN A 120 -0.68 50.80 74.66
N GLU A 121 -1.50 51.64 74.01
CA GLU A 121 -2.39 51.22 72.93
C GLU A 121 -1.62 50.96 71.63
N ALA A 122 -0.54 51.72 71.39
CA ALA A 122 0.39 51.45 70.30
C ALA A 122 1.09 50.09 70.47
N CYS A 123 1.57 49.77 71.67
CA CYS A 123 2.20 48.48 71.96
C CYS A 123 1.23 47.29 71.79
N THR A 124 -0.02 47.42 72.23
CA THR A 124 -1.04 46.37 72.03
C THR A 124 -1.33 46.15 70.55
N ARG A 125 -1.53 47.22 69.77
CA ARG A 125 -1.73 47.12 68.31
C ARG A 125 -0.54 46.49 67.59
N ILE A 126 0.69 46.82 68.00
CA ILE A 126 1.91 46.20 67.43
C ILE A 126 1.95 44.71 67.76
N ALA A 127 1.63 44.31 69.00
CA ALA A 127 1.61 42.90 69.39
C ALA A 127 0.57 42.09 68.60
N GLU A 128 -0.63 42.64 68.37
CA GLU A 128 -1.68 42.02 67.55
C GLU A 128 -1.24 41.83 66.10
N VAL A 129 -0.63 42.86 65.49
CA VAL A 129 -0.12 42.77 64.11
C VAL A 129 1.02 41.75 64.00
N VAL A 130 1.91 41.68 64.98
CA VAL A 130 2.99 40.68 65.03
C VAL A 130 2.42 39.27 65.18
N GLN A 131 1.46 39.06 66.10
CA GLN A 131 0.80 37.76 66.27
C GLN A 131 0.07 37.33 64.99
N GLN A 132 -0.64 38.26 64.34
CA GLN A 132 -1.32 37.98 63.08
C GLN A 132 -0.33 37.66 61.94
N ALA A 133 0.83 38.32 61.91
CA ALA A 133 1.89 38.01 60.96
C ALA A 133 2.48 36.61 61.20
N VAL A 134 2.71 36.23 62.45
CA VAL A 134 3.19 34.88 62.82
C VAL A 134 2.17 33.81 62.40
N MET A 135 0.87 33.99 62.70
CA MET A 135 -0.15 33.03 62.28
C MET A 135 -0.25 32.88 60.75
N LYS A 136 -0.10 33.98 60.00
CA LYS A 136 -0.05 33.94 58.53
C LYS A 136 1.20 33.20 58.03
N MET A 137 2.35 33.42 58.66
CA MET A 137 3.59 32.71 58.31
C MET A 137 3.48 31.20 58.59
N GLU A 138 2.87 30.80 59.70
CA GLU A 138 2.60 29.39 60.02
C GLU A 138 1.67 28.74 59.00
N MET A 139 0.56 29.40 58.64
CA MET A 139 -0.35 28.91 57.59
C MET A 139 0.35 28.74 56.24
N VAL A 140 1.23 29.67 55.86
CA VAL A 140 2.02 29.56 54.62
C VAL A 140 3.03 28.41 54.71
N ALA A 141 3.65 28.18 55.87
CA ALA A 141 4.58 27.08 56.07
C ALA A 141 3.87 25.71 55.96
N ASP A 142 2.68 25.57 56.55
CA ASP A 142 1.87 24.36 56.48
C ASP A 142 1.36 24.09 55.06
N GLU A 143 0.89 25.14 54.36
CA GLU A 143 0.51 25.07 52.95
C GLU A 143 1.69 24.59 52.08
N LYS A 144 2.86 25.21 52.27
CA LYS A 144 4.08 24.85 51.52
C LYS A 144 4.51 23.41 51.81
N MET A 145 4.42 22.95 53.06
CA MET A 145 4.72 21.57 53.43
C MET A 145 3.73 20.59 52.77
N ARG A 146 2.44 20.93 52.72
CA ARG A 146 1.42 20.10 52.04
C ARG A 146 1.67 20.03 50.54
N MET A 147 1.98 21.16 49.92
CA MET A 147 2.33 21.23 48.49
C MET A 147 3.60 20.45 48.18
N PHE A 148 4.64 20.53 49.02
CA PHE A 148 5.86 19.76 48.87
C PHE A 148 5.61 18.25 48.95
N LYS A 149 4.82 17.79 49.93
CA LYS A 149 4.43 16.37 50.04
C LYS A 149 3.70 15.88 48.79
N LYS A 150 2.76 16.68 48.28
CA LYS A 150 2.02 16.37 47.05
C LYS A 150 2.95 16.31 45.83
N ALA A 151 3.86 17.27 45.68
CA ALA A 151 4.84 17.29 44.60
C ALA A 151 5.78 16.08 44.66
N ARG A 152 6.23 15.69 45.86
CA ARG A 152 7.07 14.50 46.06
C ARG A 152 6.34 13.23 45.64
N MET A 153 5.09 13.04 46.06
CA MET A 153 4.30 11.86 45.65
C MET A 153 4.06 11.83 44.13
N ALA A 154 3.85 12.98 43.50
CA ALA A 154 3.71 13.07 42.05
C ALA A 154 5.00 12.68 41.32
N LEU A 155 6.15 13.13 41.84
CA LEU A 155 7.47 12.74 41.31
C LEU A 155 7.70 11.24 41.44
N GLU A 156 7.45 10.68 42.63
CA GLU A 156 7.56 9.24 42.86
C GLU A 156 6.66 8.45 41.89
N ALA A 157 5.43 8.89 41.66
CA ALA A 157 4.53 8.26 40.69
C ALA A 157 5.10 8.30 39.25
N CYS A 158 5.65 9.44 38.82
CA CYS A 158 6.31 9.55 37.52
C CYS A 158 7.53 8.64 37.40
N ASP A 159 8.35 8.50 38.45
CA ASP A 159 9.51 7.62 38.45
C ASP A 159 9.11 6.16 38.25
N HIS A 160 8.06 5.69 38.95
CA HIS A 160 7.53 4.34 38.76
C HIS A 160 6.98 4.12 37.33
N GLU A 161 6.28 5.11 36.78
CA GLU A 161 5.78 5.02 35.41
C GLU A 161 6.93 4.94 34.39
N LEU A 162 8.01 5.69 34.59
CA LEU A 162 9.20 5.61 33.74
C LEU A 162 9.86 4.23 33.81
N GLU A 163 9.94 3.63 34.99
CA GLU A 163 10.45 2.27 35.15
C GLU A 163 9.57 1.22 34.46
N ASP A 164 8.24 1.33 34.59
CA ASP A 164 7.29 0.48 33.87
C ASP A 164 7.46 0.61 32.36
N LYS A 165 7.57 1.83 31.85
CA LYS A 165 7.82 2.08 30.42
C LYS A 165 9.17 1.55 29.95
N ALA A 166 10.20 1.63 30.79
CA ALA A 166 11.50 1.03 30.48
C ALA A 166 11.40 -0.50 30.36
N ARG A 167 10.63 -1.16 31.23
CA ARG A 167 10.34 -2.60 31.16
C ARG A 167 9.57 -2.95 29.88
N GLU A 168 8.48 -2.24 29.58
CA GLU A 168 7.69 -2.44 28.36
C GLU A 168 8.56 -2.31 27.09
N VAL A 169 9.43 -1.29 27.03
CA VAL A 169 10.33 -1.09 25.89
C VAL A 169 11.34 -2.23 25.76
N ALA A 170 11.85 -2.76 26.88
CA ALA A 170 12.76 -3.91 26.86
C ALA A 170 12.06 -5.18 26.34
N GLU A 171 10.83 -5.43 26.78
CA GLU A 171 10.01 -6.55 26.30
C GLU A 171 9.71 -6.44 24.80
N LEU A 172 9.26 -5.26 24.34
CA LEU A 172 8.99 -5.01 22.92
C LEU A 172 10.24 -5.18 22.05
N LYS A 173 11.44 -4.83 22.56
CA LYS A 173 12.70 -5.07 21.85
C LYS A 173 12.99 -6.56 21.71
N LEU A 174 12.78 -7.35 22.76
CA LEU A 174 12.96 -8.79 22.71
C LEU A 174 11.95 -9.45 21.75
N GLU A 175 10.68 -9.03 21.81
CA GLU A 175 9.66 -9.54 20.89
C GLU A 175 9.99 -9.19 19.43
N ARG A 176 10.47 -7.98 19.16
CA ARG A 176 10.94 -7.57 17.84
C ARG A 176 12.10 -8.46 17.34
N GLN A 177 13.07 -8.77 18.21
CA GLN A 177 14.17 -9.66 17.85
C GLN A 177 13.68 -11.08 17.54
N ARG A 178 12.73 -11.60 18.33
CA ARG A 178 12.10 -12.90 18.07
C ARG A 178 11.36 -12.91 16.74
N LYS A 179 10.54 -11.89 16.45
CA LYS A 179 9.85 -11.77 15.16
C LYS A 179 10.82 -11.66 14.00
N LYS A 180 11.95 -10.97 14.17
CA LYS A 180 13.01 -10.90 13.16
C LYS A 180 13.58 -12.29 12.86
N GLN A 181 13.90 -13.09 13.89
CA GLN A 181 14.38 -14.47 13.70
C GLN A 181 13.37 -15.34 12.96
N GLN A 182 12.07 -15.22 13.30
CA GLN A 182 11.00 -15.94 12.61
C GLN A 182 10.88 -15.53 11.12
N ILE A 183 11.06 -14.24 10.81
CA ILE A 183 11.09 -13.76 9.42
C ILE A 183 12.29 -14.37 8.68
N ASP A 184 13.48 -14.32 9.27
CA ASP A 184 14.70 -14.86 8.65
C ASP A 184 14.57 -16.38 8.38
N GLU A 185 13.95 -17.13 9.29
CA GLU A 185 13.62 -18.55 9.12
C GLU A 185 12.64 -18.79 7.96
N LEU A 186 11.55 -18.02 7.89
CA LEU A 186 10.57 -18.11 6.80
C LEU A 186 11.20 -17.79 5.45
N GLU A 187 12.03 -16.74 5.37
CA GLU A 187 12.76 -16.40 4.15
C GLU A 187 13.70 -17.52 3.71
N SER A 188 14.34 -18.22 4.65
CA SER A 188 15.17 -19.39 4.34
C SER A 188 14.36 -20.52 3.71
N ILE A 189 13.17 -20.80 4.27
CA ILE A 189 12.25 -21.81 3.72
C ILE A 189 11.77 -21.40 2.32
N VAL A 190 11.41 -20.13 2.12
CA VAL A 190 11.00 -19.61 0.80
C VAL A 190 12.12 -19.78 -0.22
N ARG A 191 13.37 -19.42 0.12
CA ARG A 191 14.53 -19.62 -0.75
C ARG A 191 14.74 -21.09 -1.11
N LEU A 192 14.61 -22.00 -0.13
CA LEU A 192 14.74 -23.43 -0.37
C LEU A 192 13.65 -23.95 -1.31
N LYS A 193 12.40 -23.53 -1.10
CA LYS A 193 11.26 -23.92 -1.94
C LYS A 193 11.35 -23.36 -3.36
N GLN A 194 11.88 -22.15 -3.52
CA GLN A 194 12.17 -21.60 -4.83
C GLN A 194 13.22 -22.46 -5.57
N ALA A 195 14.34 -22.77 -4.91
CA ALA A 195 15.39 -23.60 -5.49
C ALA A 195 14.89 -25.02 -5.84
N GLU A 196 14.02 -25.60 -5.00
CA GLU A 196 13.37 -26.88 -5.25
C GLU A 196 12.48 -26.81 -6.51
N THR A 197 11.69 -25.75 -6.65
CA THR A 197 10.81 -25.52 -7.81
C THR A 197 11.62 -25.35 -9.09
N ASP A 198 12.69 -24.55 -9.05
CA ASP A 198 13.58 -24.31 -10.20
C ASP A 198 14.24 -25.62 -10.66
N MET A 199 14.67 -26.47 -9.72
CA MET A 199 15.26 -27.78 -10.01
C MET A 199 14.25 -28.73 -10.65
N PHE A 200 13.01 -28.76 -10.16
CA PHE A 200 11.94 -29.56 -10.78
C PHE A 200 11.60 -29.07 -12.19
N GLN A 201 11.52 -27.76 -12.39
CA GLN A 201 11.29 -27.18 -13.70
C GLN A 201 12.42 -27.55 -14.68
N LEU A 202 13.68 -27.41 -14.25
CA LEU A 202 14.84 -27.80 -15.05
C LEU A 202 14.78 -29.28 -15.48
N LYS A 203 14.44 -30.18 -14.56
CA LYS A 203 14.27 -31.61 -14.86
C LYS A 203 13.12 -31.87 -15.83
N ALA A 204 11.99 -31.19 -15.66
CA ALA A 204 10.87 -31.31 -16.58
C ALA A 204 11.26 -30.84 -17.98
N ASP A 205 12.02 -29.75 -18.09
CA ASP A 205 12.48 -29.19 -19.36
C ASP A 205 13.53 -30.09 -20.05
N GLU A 206 14.41 -30.71 -19.28
CA GLU A 206 15.35 -31.72 -19.79
C GLU A 206 14.62 -32.97 -20.30
N ALA A 207 13.63 -33.48 -19.55
CA ALA A 207 12.83 -34.62 -19.97
C ALA A 207 12.05 -34.33 -21.26
N ARG A 208 11.47 -33.13 -21.42
CA ARG A 208 10.80 -32.71 -22.67
C ARG A 208 11.78 -32.67 -23.84
N ARG A 209 12.95 -32.06 -23.67
CA ARG A 209 13.97 -32.01 -24.73
C ARG A 209 14.45 -33.39 -25.16
N GLU A 210 14.67 -34.32 -24.23
CA GLU A 210 15.09 -35.67 -24.58
C GLU A 210 13.97 -36.45 -25.27
N ALA A 211 12.71 -36.29 -24.83
CA ALA A 211 11.55 -36.89 -25.49
C ALA A 211 11.43 -36.39 -26.95
N GLU A 212 11.53 -35.09 -27.18
CA GLU A 212 11.52 -34.50 -28.53
C GLU A 212 12.70 -34.99 -29.38
N ARG A 213 13.87 -35.19 -28.77
CA ARG A 213 15.04 -35.75 -29.45
C ARG A 213 14.80 -37.19 -29.89
N LEU A 214 14.28 -38.02 -29.00
CA LEU A 214 13.94 -39.41 -29.29
C LEU A 214 12.84 -39.50 -30.34
N GLN A 215 11.82 -38.65 -30.27
CA GLN A 215 10.75 -38.57 -31.27
C GLN A 215 11.31 -38.24 -32.65
N ARG A 216 12.22 -37.26 -32.77
CA ARG A 216 12.89 -36.95 -34.05
C ARG A 216 13.68 -38.14 -34.59
N ILE A 217 14.41 -38.86 -33.73
CA ILE A 217 15.16 -40.06 -34.13
C ILE A 217 14.21 -41.16 -34.60
N ALA A 218 13.10 -41.39 -33.89
CA ALA A 218 12.12 -42.40 -34.24
C ALA A 218 11.48 -42.10 -35.61
N LEU A 219 11.06 -40.85 -35.84
CA LEU A 219 10.50 -40.41 -37.13
C LEU A 219 11.51 -40.60 -38.27
N ALA A 220 12.74 -40.10 -38.11
CA ALA A 220 13.78 -40.24 -39.14
C ALA A 220 14.13 -41.71 -39.43
N LYS A 221 14.09 -42.59 -38.41
CA LYS A 221 14.30 -44.03 -38.62
C LYS A 221 13.12 -44.69 -39.32
N SER A 222 11.88 -44.31 -39.01
CA SER A 222 10.68 -44.81 -39.70
C SER A 222 10.74 -44.43 -41.17
N GLU A 223 10.92 -43.14 -41.46
CA GLU A 223 11.02 -42.59 -42.82
C GLU A 223 12.09 -43.31 -43.64
N LYS A 224 13.32 -43.41 -43.11
CA LYS A 224 14.39 -44.14 -43.79
C LYS A 224 14.05 -45.61 -44.05
N SER A 225 13.40 -46.28 -43.10
CA SER A 225 13.03 -47.70 -43.27
C SER A 225 11.91 -47.89 -44.29
N GLU A 226 10.96 -46.95 -44.37
CA GLU A 226 9.88 -46.92 -45.37
C GLU A 226 10.44 -46.64 -46.77
N GLU A 227 11.37 -45.68 -46.89
CA GLU A 227 12.09 -45.39 -48.14
C GLU A 227 12.90 -46.60 -48.63
N GLU A 228 13.64 -47.27 -47.74
CA GLU A 228 14.40 -48.48 -48.07
C GLU A 228 13.48 -49.63 -48.49
N TYR A 229 12.35 -49.81 -47.81
CA TYR A 229 11.35 -50.82 -48.17
C TYR A 229 10.76 -50.55 -49.56
N ALA A 230 10.30 -49.32 -49.82
CA ALA A 230 9.76 -48.91 -51.10
C ALA A 230 10.79 -49.10 -52.24
N SER A 231 12.04 -48.72 -51.99
CA SER A 231 13.14 -48.88 -52.95
C SER A 231 13.40 -50.35 -53.29
N ARG A 232 13.42 -51.25 -52.29
CA ARG A 232 13.61 -52.69 -52.51
C ARG A 232 12.42 -53.30 -53.25
N TYR A 233 11.20 -52.91 -52.87
CA TYR A 233 9.98 -53.36 -53.51
C TYR A 233 9.96 -52.99 -55.01
N LEU A 234 10.24 -51.73 -55.34
CA LEU A 234 10.26 -51.26 -56.73
C LEU A 234 11.37 -51.93 -57.55
N LYS A 235 12.56 -52.14 -56.98
CA LYS A 235 13.65 -52.88 -57.64
C LYS A 235 13.25 -54.32 -57.96
N LEU A 236 12.62 -55.02 -57.02
CA LEU A 236 12.13 -56.38 -57.24
C LEU A 236 11.10 -56.41 -58.37
N ARG A 237 10.12 -55.51 -58.34
CA ARG A 237 9.08 -55.40 -59.39
C ARG A 237 9.65 -55.10 -60.76
N LEU A 238 10.64 -54.22 -60.85
CA LEU A 238 11.33 -53.95 -62.10
C LEU A 238 12.04 -55.20 -62.62
N SER A 239 12.77 -55.91 -61.76
CA SER A 239 13.49 -57.14 -62.15
C SER A 239 12.54 -58.26 -62.60
N GLU A 240 11.39 -58.42 -61.95
CA GLU A 240 10.34 -59.36 -62.36
C GLU A 240 9.79 -59.01 -63.75
N ALA A 241 9.46 -57.73 -63.97
CA ALA A 241 8.97 -57.25 -65.27
C ALA A 241 10.02 -57.39 -66.38
N GLU A 242 11.30 -57.14 -66.09
CA GLU A 242 12.40 -57.35 -67.04
C GLU A 242 12.59 -58.82 -67.40
N ALA A 243 12.48 -59.74 -66.43
CA ALA A 243 12.54 -61.18 -66.65
C ALA A 243 11.36 -61.68 -67.50
N GLU A 244 10.13 -61.23 -67.20
CA GLU A 244 8.95 -61.51 -68.02
C GLU A 244 9.12 -61.01 -69.46
N ARG A 245 9.64 -59.79 -69.63
CA ARG A 245 9.95 -59.23 -70.95
C ARG A 245 10.97 -60.08 -71.70
N GLN A 246 12.06 -60.49 -71.05
CA GLN A 246 13.09 -61.35 -71.65
C GLN A 246 12.52 -62.72 -72.06
N TYR A 247 11.73 -63.34 -71.18
CA TYR A 247 11.05 -64.61 -71.46
C TYR A 247 10.13 -64.51 -72.67
N LEU A 248 9.29 -63.48 -72.75
CA LEU A 248 8.41 -63.25 -73.90
C LEU A 248 9.21 -63.01 -75.19
N PHE A 249 10.30 -62.25 -75.11
CA PHE A 249 11.17 -61.99 -76.26
C PHE A 249 11.82 -63.28 -76.79
N GLU A 250 12.33 -64.13 -75.90
CA GLU A 250 12.92 -65.41 -76.27
C GLU A 250 11.88 -66.38 -76.85
N LYS A 251 10.67 -66.40 -76.27
CA LYS A 251 9.53 -67.17 -76.82
C LYS A 251 9.16 -66.74 -78.24
N ILE A 252 9.11 -65.42 -78.50
CA ILE A 252 8.86 -64.89 -79.85
C ILE A 252 9.99 -65.29 -80.80
N LYS A 253 11.25 -65.13 -80.38
CA LYS A 253 12.43 -65.50 -81.18
C LYS A 253 12.41 -66.98 -81.57
N LEU A 254 12.03 -67.88 -80.65
CA LEU A 254 11.89 -69.32 -80.93
C LEU A 254 10.73 -69.61 -81.90
N GLN A 255 9.60 -68.91 -81.77
CA GLN A 255 8.49 -69.04 -82.71
C GLN A 255 8.88 -68.56 -84.12
N GLU A 256 9.64 -67.46 -84.21
CA GLU A 256 10.16 -66.93 -85.47
C GLU A 256 11.21 -67.87 -86.09
N SER A 257 12.13 -68.44 -85.32
CA SER A 257 13.08 -69.44 -85.84
C SER A 257 12.38 -70.72 -86.28
N SER A 258 11.31 -71.14 -85.58
CA SER A 258 10.47 -72.28 -85.98
C SER A 258 9.73 -72.01 -87.29
N ARG A 259 9.22 -70.79 -87.47
CA ARG A 259 8.59 -70.33 -88.72
C ARG A 259 9.61 -70.22 -89.86
N ALA A 260 10.83 -69.75 -89.59
CA ALA A 260 11.91 -69.68 -90.57
C ALA A 260 12.33 -71.07 -91.07
N SER A 261 12.46 -72.06 -90.18
CA SER A 261 12.78 -73.45 -90.52
C SER A 261 11.64 -74.19 -91.27
N GLN A 262 10.39 -73.76 -91.11
CA GLN A 262 9.25 -74.24 -91.90
C GLN A 262 9.05 -73.46 -93.22
N SER A 263 9.76 -72.35 -93.42
CA SER A 263 9.63 -71.48 -94.61
C SER A 263 10.58 -71.80 -95.77
N ASN A 264 11.10 -73.03 -95.85
CA ASN A 264 11.61 -73.57 -97.12
C ASN A 264 10.50 -73.84 -98.16
N GLY A 265 9.26 -73.39 -97.89
CA GLY A 265 8.19 -73.24 -98.88
C GLY A 265 7.35 -71.97 -98.60
N GLY A 266 7.47 -70.98 -99.49
CA GLY A 266 6.62 -69.79 -99.70
C GLY A 266 5.75 -69.25 -98.55
N GLY A 267 6.18 -68.16 -97.90
CA GLY A 267 5.36 -67.38 -96.97
C GLY A 267 4.53 -66.28 -97.68
N ASP A 268 3.22 -66.24 -97.39
CA ASP A 268 2.27 -65.23 -97.89
C ASP A 268 2.46 -63.86 -97.18
N PRO A 269 2.73 -62.75 -97.93
CA PRO A 269 2.94 -61.40 -97.38
C PRO A 269 1.79 -60.85 -96.51
N SER A 270 0.58 -61.38 -96.65
CA SER A 270 -0.62 -60.86 -95.98
C SER A 270 -0.66 -61.13 -94.47
N GLN A 271 -0.07 -62.24 -94.00
CA GLN A 271 -0.08 -62.59 -92.57
C GLN A 271 0.84 -61.71 -91.71
N VAL A 272 1.95 -61.24 -92.27
CA VAL A 272 2.92 -60.37 -91.57
C VAL A 272 2.35 -58.97 -91.36
N LEU A 273 1.62 -58.44 -92.35
CA LEU A 273 0.96 -57.12 -92.30
C LEU A 273 -0.19 -57.07 -91.28
N MET A 274 -0.97 -58.16 -91.13
CA MET A 274 -2.01 -58.24 -90.09
C MET A 274 -1.43 -58.26 -88.68
N PHE A 275 -0.29 -58.96 -88.47
CA PHE A 275 0.35 -59.01 -87.16
C PHE A 275 0.91 -57.65 -86.75
N SER A 276 1.53 -56.93 -87.70
CA SER A 276 1.99 -55.54 -87.53
C SER A 276 0.85 -54.61 -87.09
N SER A 277 -0.30 -54.67 -87.76
CA SER A 277 -1.44 -53.78 -87.44
C SER A 277 -2.01 -54.04 -86.04
N LYS A 278 -2.13 -55.31 -85.64
CA LYS A 278 -2.62 -55.67 -84.29
C LYS A 278 -1.67 -55.23 -83.17
N VAL A 279 -0.37 -55.32 -83.39
CA VAL A 279 0.64 -54.85 -82.42
C VAL A 279 0.57 -53.32 -82.27
N GLN A 280 0.35 -52.61 -83.37
CA GLN A 280 0.24 -51.15 -83.38
C GLN A 280 -1.00 -50.65 -82.62
N ASP A 281 -2.13 -51.37 -82.69
CA ASP A 281 -3.34 -51.05 -81.93
C ASP A 281 -3.21 -51.34 -80.43
N LEU A 282 -2.51 -52.42 -80.04
CA LEU A 282 -2.23 -52.73 -78.64
C LEU A 282 -1.35 -51.67 -77.97
N LEU A 283 -0.33 -51.17 -78.68
CA LEU A 283 0.54 -50.10 -78.18
C LEU A 283 -0.22 -48.78 -77.96
N LYS A 284 -1.18 -48.43 -78.83
CA LYS A 284 -2.02 -47.22 -78.67
C LYS A 284 -2.89 -47.25 -77.40
N ASN A 285 -3.31 -48.43 -76.94
CA ASN A 285 -4.18 -48.57 -75.78
C ASN A 285 -3.43 -48.51 -74.44
N VAL A 286 -2.13 -48.86 -74.40
CA VAL A 286 -1.30 -48.80 -73.19
C VAL A 286 -0.91 -47.35 -72.84
N TYR A 287 -0.73 -46.48 -73.83
CA TYR A 287 -0.40 -45.07 -73.62
C TYR A 287 -1.59 -44.18 -73.20
N ASN A 288 -2.82 -44.71 -73.17
CA ASN A 288 -4.05 -43.97 -72.84
C ASN A 288 -4.70 -44.44 -71.53
N VAL A 289 -3.92 -44.58 -70.45
CA VAL A 289 -4.48 -44.73 -69.09
C VAL A 289 -4.51 -43.35 -68.42
N PRO A 290 -5.68 -42.81 -68.06
CA PRO A 290 -5.77 -41.50 -67.40
C PRO A 290 -5.24 -41.59 -65.96
N PRO A 291 -4.57 -40.54 -65.44
CA PRO A 291 -4.09 -40.54 -64.07
C PRO A 291 -5.27 -40.50 -63.10
N LYS A 292 -5.33 -41.48 -62.18
CA LYS A 292 -6.26 -41.46 -61.05
C LYS A 292 -5.96 -40.23 -60.19
N ALA A 293 -7.01 -39.46 -59.94
CA ALA A 293 -7.00 -38.26 -59.12
C ALA A 293 -6.43 -38.51 -57.71
N GLU A 294 -5.66 -37.53 -57.26
CA GLU A 294 -5.05 -37.40 -55.94
C GLU A 294 -6.10 -37.56 -54.82
N CYS A 295 -5.73 -38.31 -53.78
CA CYS A 295 -6.41 -38.30 -52.50
C CYS A 295 -6.35 -36.90 -51.89
N GLN A 296 -7.51 -36.39 -51.43
CA GLN A 296 -7.61 -35.17 -50.63
C GLN A 296 -6.79 -35.27 -49.34
N PRO A 297 -6.20 -34.16 -48.86
CA PRO A 297 -5.59 -34.11 -47.54
C PRO A 297 -6.67 -34.11 -46.46
N ASN A 298 -6.53 -35.04 -45.51
CA ASN A 298 -7.41 -35.19 -44.35
C ASN A 298 -7.29 -33.93 -43.46
N GLU A 299 -8.40 -33.24 -43.22
CA GLU A 299 -8.45 -32.11 -42.31
C GLU A 299 -8.09 -32.53 -40.88
N HIS A 300 -7.11 -31.85 -40.31
CA HIS A 300 -6.71 -31.96 -38.91
C HIS A 300 -7.75 -31.21 -38.06
N LEU A 301 -8.56 -31.92 -37.27
CA LEU A 301 -9.37 -31.31 -36.22
C LEU A 301 -8.57 -31.15 -34.91
N PRO A 302 -8.84 -30.08 -34.14
CA PRO A 302 -8.00 -29.67 -33.02
C PRO A 302 -8.31 -30.41 -31.72
N ILE A 303 -7.26 -30.46 -30.90
CA ILE A 303 -7.17 -30.96 -29.54
C ILE A 303 -8.27 -30.37 -28.66
N ARG A 304 -9.07 -31.26 -28.04
CA ARG A 304 -9.94 -30.93 -26.90
C ARG A 304 -9.07 -30.58 -25.70
N THR A 305 -9.00 -29.31 -25.35
CA THR A 305 -8.81 -28.87 -23.97
C THR A 305 -10.15 -28.95 -23.24
N ASN A 306 -10.22 -29.75 -22.19
CA ASN A 306 -11.24 -29.62 -21.15
C ASN A 306 -10.55 -29.06 -19.88
N PRO A 307 -11.29 -28.37 -19.01
CA PRO A 307 -10.76 -27.78 -17.78
C PRO A 307 -10.29 -28.83 -16.76
#